data_AF-A0A8S0QGU1-F1
#
_entry.id   AF-A0A8S0QGU1-F1
#
_cell.length_a   1.000
_cell.length_b   1.000
_cell.length_c   1.000
_cell.angle_alpha   90.00
_cell.angle_beta   90.00
_cell.angle_gamma   90.00
#
_symmetry.space_group_name_H-M   'P 1'
#
loop_
_entity.id
_entity.type
_entity.pdbx_description
1 polymer ?
#
loop_
_entity_poly.entity_id
_entity_poly.type
_entity_poly.pdbx_seq_one_letter_code
_entity_poly.pdbx_strand_id
1 'polypeptide(L)'
;MENLEHRDVRQVLISVRKEILKGCKVVFSRVFPTSSIAENQQIWKMAERLGATCLTELDPHVTHVVSLDAGTDKSRWAVQENKFLVHPRWVEASNYLWNKQPAENFPIGQAKSKLSIHD
;
A
#
# COMPACT_ATOMS: atom_id res chain seq x y z
N MET A 1 -31.92 0.51 30.30
CA MET A 1 -32.08 0.27 28.87
C MET A 1 -30.71 -0.13 28.35
N GLU A 2 -30.44 -1.43 28.27
CA GLU A 2 -29.13 -1.93 27.85
C GLU A 2 -28.88 -1.52 26.39
N ASN A 3 -27.71 -0.92 26.15
CA ASN A 3 -27.35 -0.33 24.88
C ASN A 3 -27.12 -1.42 23.82
N LEU A 4 -28.17 -1.78 23.10
CA LEU A 4 -28.15 -2.71 21.97
C LEU A 4 -27.28 -2.21 20.79
N GLU A 5 -26.79 -0.96 20.81
CA GLU A 5 -25.83 -0.44 19.84
C GLU A 5 -24.39 -0.93 20.11
N HIS A 6 -24.13 -1.56 21.26
CA HIS A 6 -22.84 -2.18 21.61
C HIS A 6 -22.66 -3.59 20.99
N ARG A 7 -22.74 -3.69 19.65
CA ARG A 7 -21.97 -4.61 18.77
C ARG A 7 -22.76 -4.97 17.50
N ASP A 8 -22.98 -4.01 16.59
CA ASP A 8 -23.05 -4.42 15.18
C ASP A 8 -21.70 -5.06 14.84
N VAL A 9 -21.68 -6.38 14.71
CA VAL A 9 -20.46 -7.16 14.44
C VAL A 9 -19.77 -6.63 13.19
N ARG A 10 -20.51 -6.09 12.21
CA ARG A 10 -19.93 -5.46 11.02
C ARG A 10 -19.10 -4.23 11.40
N GLN A 11 -19.58 -3.38 12.30
CA GLN A 11 -18.84 -2.22 12.79
C GLN A 11 -17.61 -2.62 13.61
N VAL A 12 -17.73 -3.68 14.41
CA VAL A 12 -16.59 -4.24 15.16
C VAL A 12 -15.51 -4.74 14.18
N LEU A 13 -15.88 -5.52 13.18
CA LEU A 13 -14.93 -6.05 12.19
C LEU A 13 -14.28 -4.93 11.35
N ILE A 14 -15.03 -3.88 11.01
CA ILE A 14 -14.48 -2.69 10.33
C ILE A 14 -13.43 -2.02 11.22
N SER A 15 -13.72 -1.82 12.51
CA SER A 15 -12.78 -1.21 13.46
C SER A 15 -11.52 -2.06 13.65
N VAL A 16 -11.66 -3.38 13.79
CA VAL A 16 -10.50 -4.30 13.87
C VAL A 16 -9.65 -4.23 12.61
N ARG A 17 -10.27 -4.22 11.41
CA ARG A 17 -9.51 -4.12 10.15
C ARG A 17 -8.76 -2.81 10.03
N LYS A 18 -9.35 -1.69 10.48
CA LYS A 18 -8.70 -0.37 10.45
C LYS A 18 -7.44 -0.28 11.31
N GLU A 19 -7.22 -1.19 12.26
CA GLU A 19 -6.00 -1.18 13.05
C GLU A 19 -4.81 -1.83 12.33
N ILE A 20 -5.03 -2.57 11.22
CA ILE A 20 -4.00 -3.35 10.53
C ILE A 20 -2.92 -2.46 9.92
N LEU A 21 -3.28 -1.45 9.14
CA LEU A 21 -2.37 -0.51 8.48
C LEU A 21 -2.45 0.91 9.07
N LYS A 22 -3.01 1.04 10.28
CA LYS A 22 -3.09 2.32 10.98
C LYS A 22 -1.72 3.00 11.07
N GLY A 23 -1.71 4.30 10.79
CA GLY A 23 -0.50 5.12 10.76
C GLY A 23 0.36 4.95 9.51
N CYS A 24 0.01 4.04 8.59
CA CYS A 24 0.70 3.96 7.30
C CYS A 24 0.15 5.03 6.35
N LYS A 25 1.03 5.92 5.89
CA LYS A 25 0.78 6.82 4.75
C LYS A 25 1.35 6.19 3.48
N VAL A 26 0.48 5.94 2.50
CA VAL A 26 0.77 5.10 1.33
C VAL A 26 0.60 5.90 0.05
N VAL A 27 1.57 5.79 -0.86
CA VAL A 27 1.47 6.31 -2.23
C VAL A 27 1.66 5.16 -3.21
N PHE A 28 0.89 5.14 -4.30
CA PHE A 28 0.99 4.13 -5.35
C PHE A 28 1.77 4.65 -6.56
N SER A 29 2.57 3.78 -7.19
CA SER A 29 3.34 4.10 -8.39
C SER A 29 3.28 2.97 -9.42
N ARG A 30 2.82 3.28 -10.64
CA ARG A 30 2.65 2.30 -11.75
C ARG A 30 1.81 1.06 -11.38
N VAL A 31 0.91 1.17 -10.38
CA VAL A 31 0.01 0.08 -9.98
C VAL A 31 -1.32 0.12 -10.75
N PHE A 32 -1.71 1.29 -11.26
CA PHE A 32 -2.94 1.50 -12.03
C PHE A 32 -2.66 2.37 -13.27
N PRO A 33 -3.52 2.30 -14.31
CA PRO A 33 -3.39 3.12 -15.52
C PRO A 33 -3.45 4.63 -15.22
N THR A 34 -2.68 5.44 -15.95
CA THR A 34 -2.62 6.90 -15.74
C THR A 34 -3.95 7.61 -15.98
N SER A 35 -4.83 7.06 -16.83
CA SER A 35 -6.17 7.61 -17.10
C SER A 35 -7.20 7.30 -16.01
N SER A 36 -6.82 6.52 -14.99
CA SER A 36 -7.74 6.07 -13.94
C SER A 36 -7.66 6.94 -12.70
N ILE A 37 -8.80 7.12 -12.03
CA ILE A 37 -8.88 7.79 -10.72
C ILE A 37 -8.30 6.82 -9.68
N ALA A 38 -7.25 7.24 -8.97
CA ALA A 38 -6.49 6.41 -8.04
C ALA A 38 -7.34 5.91 -6.86
N GLU A 39 -8.18 6.79 -6.32
CA GLU A 39 -9.08 6.56 -5.20
C GLU A 39 -10.15 5.50 -5.51
N ASN A 40 -10.44 5.31 -6.81
CA ASN A 40 -11.40 4.31 -7.25
C ASN A 40 -10.81 2.90 -7.36
N GLN A 41 -9.49 2.77 -7.31
CA GLN A 41 -8.80 1.50 -7.46
C GLN A 41 -9.04 0.58 -6.26
N GLN A 42 -9.20 -0.72 -6.55
CA GLN A 42 -9.54 -1.70 -5.51
C GLN A 42 -8.47 -1.79 -4.42
N ILE A 43 -7.20 -1.73 -4.79
CA ILE A 43 -6.08 -1.78 -3.84
C ILE A 43 -5.97 -0.51 -2.99
N TRP A 44 -6.33 0.66 -3.54
CA TRP A 44 -6.44 1.91 -2.78
C TRP A 44 -7.50 1.76 -1.68
N LYS A 45 -8.72 1.39 -2.08
CA LYS A 45 -9.84 1.16 -1.15
C LYS A 45 -9.52 0.05 -0.14
N MET A 46 -8.75 -0.96 -0.54
CA MET A 46 -8.30 -2.01 0.37
C MET A 46 -7.36 -1.44 1.44
N ALA A 47 -6.34 -0.67 1.06
CA ALA A 47 -5.43 -0.05 2.01
C ALA A 47 -6.17 0.87 3.01
N GLU A 48 -7.11 1.69 2.53
CA GLU A 48 -7.95 2.55 3.39
C GLU A 48 -8.84 1.74 4.34
N ARG A 49 -9.45 0.65 3.88
CA ARG A 49 -10.23 -0.27 4.74
C ARG A 49 -9.38 -0.93 5.83
N LEU A 50 -8.08 -1.11 5.57
CA LEU A 50 -7.13 -1.57 6.57
C LEU A 50 -6.59 -0.44 7.46
N GLY A 51 -7.03 0.81 7.25
CA GLY A 51 -6.66 1.97 8.07
C GLY A 51 -5.42 2.75 7.62
N ALA A 52 -4.89 2.48 6.43
CA ALA A 52 -3.89 3.33 5.83
C ALA A 52 -4.51 4.67 5.36
N THR A 53 -3.70 5.72 5.35
CA THR A 53 -4.02 6.98 4.63
C THR A 53 -3.36 6.92 3.27
N CYS A 54 -4.15 6.90 2.21
CA CYS A 54 -3.62 6.91 0.84
C CYS A 54 -3.48 8.34 0.33
N LEU A 55 -2.38 8.61 -0.39
CA LEU A 55 -2.04 9.92 -0.94
C LEU A 55 -1.72 9.76 -2.43
N THR A 56 -2.08 10.77 -3.22
CA THR A 56 -1.76 10.83 -4.65
C THR A 56 -0.32 11.32 -4.89
N GLU A 57 0.14 12.22 -4.02
CA GLU A 57 1.46 12.84 -4.06
C GLU A 57 2.33 12.47 -2.87
N LEU A 58 3.64 12.62 -3.06
CA LEU A 58 4.63 12.40 -2.01
C LEU A 58 4.67 13.59 -1.04
N ASP A 59 4.82 13.26 0.25
CA ASP A 59 5.16 14.22 1.30
C ASP A 59 6.12 13.55 2.32
N PRO A 60 6.79 14.32 3.19
CA PRO A 60 7.76 13.78 4.15
C PRO A 60 7.21 12.72 5.13
N HIS A 61 5.89 12.71 5.34
CA HIS A 61 5.21 11.76 6.22
C HIS A 61 4.84 10.46 5.51
N VAL A 62 4.99 10.36 4.18
CA VAL A 62 4.83 9.09 3.47
C VAL A 62 5.73 8.04 4.12
N THR A 63 5.14 6.87 4.34
CA THR A 63 5.80 5.73 5.00
C THR A 63 6.09 4.60 4.02
N HIS A 64 5.20 4.40 3.04
CA HIS A 64 5.29 3.32 2.07
C HIS A 64 4.98 3.83 0.66
N VAL A 65 5.83 3.45 -0.29
CA VAL A 65 5.53 3.53 -1.72
C VAL A 65 5.24 2.12 -2.21
N VAL A 66 4.01 1.91 -2.69
CA VAL A 66 3.55 0.65 -3.27
C VAL A 66 3.75 0.73 -4.78
N SER A 67 4.63 -0.10 -5.34
CA SER A 67 5.04 -0.02 -6.74
C SER A 67 5.16 -1.38 -7.40
N LEU A 68 4.97 -1.42 -8.72
CA LEU A 68 5.36 -2.56 -9.57
C LEU A 68 6.74 -2.38 -10.21
N ASP A 69 7.33 -1.19 -10.08
CA ASP A 69 8.54 -0.80 -10.80
C ASP A 69 9.44 0.09 -9.93
N ALA A 70 10.67 -0.39 -9.69
CA ALA A 70 11.67 0.32 -8.89
C ALA A 70 12.27 1.55 -9.59
N GLY A 71 12.09 1.67 -10.91
CA GLY A 71 12.64 2.72 -11.74
C GLY A 71 11.79 3.99 -11.81
N THR A 72 10.72 4.12 -11.02
CA THR A 72 9.91 5.35 -10.98
C THR A 72 10.52 6.38 -10.05
N ASP A 73 10.21 7.67 -10.25
CA ASP A 73 10.65 8.75 -9.35
C ASP A 73 10.17 8.52 -7.93
N LYS A 74 8.91 8.07 -7.76
CA LYS A 74 8.33 7.73 -6.45
C LYS A 74 9.08 6.58 -5.76
N SER A 75 9.50 5.58 -6.53
CA SER A 75 10.28 4.46 -6.00
C SER A 75 11.70 4.88 -5.61
N ARG A 76 12.39 5.65 -6.45
CA ARG A 76 13.70 6.21 -6.13
C ARG A 76 13.66 7.10 -4.89
N TRP A 77 12.65 7.96 -4.80
CA TRP A 77 12.44 8.82 -3.64
C TRP A 77 12.27 8.00 -2.35
N ALA A 78 11.51 6.90 -2.38
CA ALA A 78 11.34 6.05 -1.21
C ALA A 78 12.68 5.50 -0.70
N VAL A 79 13.54 5.04 -1.62
CA VAL A 79 14.88 4.56 -1.25
C VAL A 79 15.74 5.68 -0.67
N GLN A 80 15.75 6.84 -1.33
CA GLN A 80 16.53 8.01 -0.90
C GLN A 80 16.13 8.52 0.49
N GLU A 81 14.83 8.56 0.78
CA GLU A 81 14.27 9.05 2.05
C GLU A 81 14.11 7.94 3.11
N ASN A 82 14.71 6.76 2.86
CA ASN A 82 14.65 5.58 3.74
C ASN A 82 13.21 5.21 4.14
N LYS A 83 12.29 5.25 3.17
CA LYS A 83 10.90 4.80 3.28
C LYS A 83 10.76 3.39 2.72
N PHE A 84 9.67 2.72 3.08
CA PHE A 84 9.42 1.37 2.58
C PHE A 84 8.98 1.41 1.11
N LEU A 85 9.68 0.65 0.27
CA LEU A 85 9.33 0.44 -1.13
C LEU A 85 8.87 -1.00 -1.31
N VAL A 86 7.58 -1.19 -1.54
CA VAL A 86 6.94 -2.52 -1.46
C VAL A 86 6.10 -2.86 -2.68
N HIS A 87 5.98 -4.14 -2.97
CA HIS A 87 5.08 -4.67 -3.98
C HIS A 87 3.61 -4.59 -3.50
N PRO A 88 2.61 -4.38 -4.39
CA PRO A 88 1.16 -4.43 -4.09
C PRO A 88 0.71 -5.59 -3.19
N ARG A 89 1.37 -6.74 -3.35
CA ARG A 89 1.16 -7.95 -2.54
C ARG A 89 1.30 -7.73 -1.03
N TRP A 90 2.00 -6.69 -0.58
CA TRP A 90 2.06 -6.33 0.84
C TRP A 90 0.68 -5.93 1.39
N VAL A 91 -0.07 -5.10 0.64
CA VAL A 91 -1.44 -4.69 1.02
C VAL A 91 -2.37 -5.91 0.96
N GLU A 92 -2.27 -6.71 -0.11
CA GLU A 92 -3.10 -7.90 -0.31
C GLU A 92 -2.87 -8.94 0.77
N ALA A 93 -1.60 -9.22 1.13
CA ALA A 93 -1.26 -10.14 2.19
C ALA A 93 -1.70 -9.62 3.56
N SER A 94 -1.56 -8.30 3.82
CA SER A 94 -2.06 -7.69 5.06
C SER A 94 -3.59 -7.80 5.18
N ASN A 95 -4.31 -7.66 4.07
CA ASN A 95 -5.76 -7.89 4.01
C ASN A 95 -6.11 -9.36 4.24
N TYR A 96 -5.40 -10.29 3.59
CA TYR A 96 -5.69 -11.72 3.66
C TYR A 96 -5.41 -12.29 5.05
N LEU A 97 -4.27 -11.93 5.65
CA LEU A 97 -3.81 -12.47 6.93
C LEU A 97 -4.33 -11.67 8.14
N TRP A 98 -5.06 -10.58 7.92
CA TRP A 98 -5.60 -9.72 8.97
C TRP A 98 -4.53 -9.19 9.93
N ASN A 99 -3.32 -8.95 9.41
CA ASN A 99 -2.20 -8.48 10.20
C ASN A 99 -1.25 -7.66 9.33
N LYS A 100 -0.63 -6.63 9.91
CA LYS A 100 0.39 -5.83 9.22
C LYS A 100 1.55 -6.73 8.83
N GLN A 101 1.75 -6.93 7.53
CA GLN A 101 2.87 -7.73 7.08
C GLN A 101 4.19 -6.94 7.16
N PRO A 102 5.32 -7.58 7.46
CA PRO A 102 6.63 -6.96 7.34
C PRO A 102 6.86 -6.48 5.91
N ALA A 103 7.22 -5.22 5.72
CA ALA A 103 7.40 -4.61 4.40
C ALA A 103 8.55 -5.28 3.62
N GLU A 104 9.58 -5.70 4.35
CA GLU A 104 10.81 -6.32 3.84
C GLU A 104 10.55 -7.65 3.12
N ASN A 105 9.42 -8.30 3.41
CA ASN A 105 9.01 -9.56 2.75
C ASN A 105 8.41 -9.33 1.36
N PHE A 106 8.20 -8.08 0.95
CA PHE A 106 7.56 -7.72 -0.32
C PHE A 106 8.42 -6.76 -1.15
N PRO A 107 9.72 -7.08 -1.39
CA PRO A 107 10.56 -6.23 -2.20
C PRO A 107 10.04 -6.19 -3.65
N ILE A 108 10.31 -5.09 -4.34
CA ILE A 108 10.13 -5.04 -5.78
C ILE A 108 11.43 -5.50 -6.46
N GLY A 109 11.33 -6.48 -7.35
CA GLY A 109 12.46 -6.93 -8.16
C GLY A 109 12.93 -5.80 -9.08
N GLN A 110 14.24 -5.67 -9.28
CA GLN A 110 14.75 -4.79 -10.32
C GLN A 110 14.22 -5.28 -11.68
N ALA A 111 13.64 -4.39 -12.48
CA ALA A 111 13.36 -4.69 -13.87
C ALA A 111 14.69 -5.15 -14.50
N LYS A 112 14.75 -6.39 -14.99
CA LYS A 112 15.90 -6.85 -15.78
C LYS A 112 16.05 -5.86 -16.92
N SER A 113 17.08 -5.03 -16.88
CA SER A 113 17.52 -4.31 -18.06
C SER A 113 17.78 -5.37 -19.12
N LYS A 114 17.01 -5.36 -20.21
CA LYS A 114 17.48 -5.99 -21.44
C LYS A 114 18.67 -5.16 -21.90
N LEU A 115 19.87 -5.47 -21.40
CA LEU A 115 21.11 -5.06 -22.02
C LEU A 115 21.68 -6.25 -22.79
N SER A 116 21.69 -6.06 -24.11
CA SER A 116 22.80 -6.38 -25.01
C SER A 116 23.23 -7.85 -25.11
N ILE A 117 22.75 -8.52 -26.16
CA ILE A 117 23.64 -9.37 -26.94
C ILE A 117 24.05 -8.53 -28.14
N HIS A 118 25.19 -7.86 -27.99
CA HIS A 118 26.11 -7.73 -29.10
C HIS A 118 26.83 -9.07 -29.18
N ASP A 119 26.65 -9.76 -30.31
CA ASP A 119 27.69 -10.43 -31.08
C ASP A 119 27.11 -10.78 -32.46
#